data_AF-A0A8H8JB31-F1
#
_entry.id   AF-A0A8H8JB31-F1
#
_cell.length_a   1.000
_cell.length_b   1.000
_cell.length_c   1.000
_cell.angle_alpha   90.00
_cell.angle_beta   90.00
_cell.angle_gamma   90.00
#
_symmetry.space_group_name_H-M   'P 1'
#
loop_
_entity.id
_entity.type
_entity.pdbx_description
1 polymer ?
#
loop_
_entity_poly.entity_id
_entity_poly.type
_entity_poly.pdbx_seq_one_letter_code
_entity_poly.pdbx_strand_id
1 'polypeptide(L)'
;MPASTSSPISLSPPFILAIAIGTDGKLAAVTADGRLIVGRGGEKARKDRGNKRKWKGLNPELISQYHVADGPVVGVSWTGQAELVIASLGGQLKMFQLPEPPTTASSIELKPTWATNTNRVDKVNSLATHTTQEHALRIAVGGLTSDGRGCLEIWWLHDCEL
;
A
#
# COMPACT_ATOMS: atom_id res chain seq x y z
N MET A 1 -15.63 -7.76 31.85
CA MET A 1 -15.41 -6.37 31.39
C MET A 1 -15.86 -6.28 29.94
N PRO A 2 -16.70 -5.32 29.54
CA PRO A 2 -17.06 -5.17 28.13
C PRO A 2 -15.90 -4.47 27.40
N ALA A 3 -15.48 -5.03 26.25
CA ALA A 3 -14.47 -4.44 25.39
C ALA A 3 -15.05 -3.21 24.67
N SER A 4 -14.44 -2.04 24.84
CA SER A 4 -14.76 -0.87 24.04
C SER A 4 -14.20 -1.05 22.62
N THR A 5 -15.01 -1.55 21.71
CA THR A 5 -14.71 -1.51 20.27
C THR A 5 -14.91 -0.09 19.76
N SER A 6 -13.99 0.82 20.07
CA SER A 6 -13.92 2.12 19.39
C SER A 6 -13.39 1.88 17.99
N SER A 7 -14.28 1.54 17.06
CA SER A 7 -13.97 1.63 15.62
C SER A 7 -13.42 3.04 15.37
N PRO A 8 -12.21 3.20 14.82
CA PRO A 8 -11.67 4.52 14.49
C PRO A 8 -12.68 5.21 13.57
N ILE A 9 -13.26 6.30 14.05
CA ILE A 9 -14.25 7.09 13.32
C ILE A 9 -13.47 7.84 12.25
N SER A 10 -13.44 7.32 11.02
CA SER A 10 -13.00 8.13 9.89
C SER A 10 -14.07 9.16 9.56
N LEU A 11 -13.65 10.42 9.49
CA LEU A 11 -14.50 11.56 9.16
C LEU A 11 -14.70 11.75 7.65
N SER A 12 -14.07 10.91 6.81
CA SER A 12 -14.17 10.99 5.35
C SER A 12 -14.77 9.70 4.78
N PRO A 13 -15.64 9.80 3.74
CA PRO A 13 -16.05 8.62 2.99
C PRO A 13 -14.83 7.91 2.37
N PRO A 14 -14.88 6.59 2.17
CA PRO A 14 -13.74 5.77 1.70
C PRO A 14 -13.46 5.94 0.20
N PHE A 15 -13.13 7.16 -0.24
CA PHE A 15 -12.76 7.43 -1.62
C PHE A 15 -11.39 6.87 -1.94
N ILE A 16 -11.23 6.19 -3.08
CA ILE A 16 -9.93 5.74 -3.58
C ILE A 16 -9.11 6.96 -4.00
N LEU A 17 -7.90 7.09 -3.44
CA LEU A 17 -6.98 8.19 -3.73
C LEU A 17 -5.80 7.76 -4.60
N ALA A 18 -5.37 6.50 -4.49
CA ALA A 18 -4.35 5.93 -5.36
C ALA A 18 -4.57 4.44 -5.57
N ILE A 19 -4.04 3.94 -6.69
CA ILE A 19 -4.05 2.52 -7.07
C ILE A 19 -2.67 2.10 -7.59
N ALA A 20 -2.34 0.83 -7.42
CA ALA A 20 -1.16 0.22 -8.01
C ALA A 20 -1.49 -1.20 -8.47
N ILE A 21 -1.04 -1.56 -9.68
CA ILE A 21 -1.20 -2.91 -10.23
C ILE A 21 0.19 -3.56 -10.26
N GLY A 22 0.33 -4.69 -9.59
CA GLY A 22 1.54 -5.49 -9.59
C GLY A 22 1.75 -6.19 -10.94
N THR A 23 3.00 -6.56 -11.25
CA THR A 23 3.34 -7.27 -12.50
C THR A 23 2.71 -8.66 -12.60
N ASP A 24 2.38 -9.25 -11.45
CA ASP A 24 1.62 -10.50 -11.34
C ASP A 24 0.11 -10.31 -11.48
N GLY A 25 -0.39 -9.07 -11.55
CA GLY A 25 -1.80 -8.75 -11.77
C GLY A 25 -2.60 -8.50 -10.51
N LYS A 26 -1.98 -8.44 -9.32
CA LYS A 26 -2.66 -7.98 -8.09
C LYS A 26 -2.94 -6.49 -8.14
N LEU A 27 -4.06 -6.09 -7.56
CA LEU A 27 -4.45 -4.68 -7.37
C LEU A 27 -4.21 -4.29 -5.91
N ALA A 28 -3.65 -3.12 -5.69
CA ALA A 28 -3.72 -2.40 -4.42
C ALA A 28 -4.43 -1.06 -4.66
N ALA A 29 -5.27 -0.64 -3.73
CA ALA A 29 -5.92 0.67 -3.72
C ALA A 29 -5.91 1.22 -2.30
N VAL A 30 -5.76 2.52 -2.17
CA VAL A 30 -5.72 3.20 -0.86
C VAL A 30 -6.76 4.31 -0.81
N THR A 31 -7.30 4.56 0.38
CA THR A 31 -8.47 5.43 0.54
C THR A 31 -8.24 6.63 1.43
N ALA A 32 -9.15 7.60 1.33
CA ALA A 32 -9.18 8.80 2.18
C ALA A 32 -9.40 8.50 3.67
N ASP A 33 -10.04 7.38 3.99
CA ASP A 33 -10.24 6.90 5.36
C ASP A 33 -9.13 5.94 5.85
N GLY A 34 -8.00 5.89 5.16
CA GLY A 34 -6.81 5.18 5.65
C GLY A 34 -6.86 3.67 5.51
N ARG A 35 -7.64 3.16 4.55
CA ARG A 35 -7.72 1.73 4.23
C ARG A 35 -6.84 1.38 3.04
N LEU A 36 -6.30 0.18 3.08
CA LEU A 36 -5.64 -0.51 1.97
C LEU A 36 -6.54 -1.65 1.52
N ILE A 37 -6.90 -1.65 0.23
CA ILE A 37 -7.70 -2.66 -0.43
C ILE A 37 -6.79 -3.44 -1.36
N VAL A 38 -6.76 -4.77 -1.23
CA VAL A 38 -5.93 -5.65 -2.05
C VAL A 38 -6.83 -6.62 -2.81
N GLY A 39 -6.81 -6.55 -4.14
CA GLY A 39 -7.52 -7.47 -5.03
C GLY A 39 -6.58 -8.51 -5.65
N ARG A 40 -6.83 -9.80 -5.38
CA ARG A 40 -5.97 -10.91 -5.87
C ARG A 40 -6.54 -11.68 -7.05
N GLY A 41 -7.77 -11.39 -7.50
CA GLY A 41 -8.37 -12.16 -8.59
C GLY A 41 -7.72 -12.00 -9.97
N GLY A 42 -6.77 -11.08 -10.07
CA GLY A 42 -5.96 -10.83 -11.26
C GLY A 42 -4.60 -11.53 -11.25
N GLU A 43 -4.25 -12.17 -10.14
CA GLU A 43 -2.94 -12.79 -9.93
C GLU A 43 -2.73 -13.96 -10.90
N LYS A 44 -1.64 -13.89 -11.68
CA LYS A 44 -1.22 -14.95 -12.59
C LYS A 44 -0.67 -16.12 -11.79
N ALA A 45 -1.32 -17.28 -11.90
CA ALA A 45 -0.74 -18.50 -11.36
C ALA A 45 0.58 -18.83 -12.07
N ARG A 46 1.58 -19.36 -11.34
CA ARG A 46 2.88 -19.78 -11.92
C ARG A 46 2.76 -20.75 -13.11
N LYS A 47 1.60 -21.42 -13.26
CA LYS A 47 1.29 -22.38 -14.34
C LYS A 47 0.42 -21.82 -15.48
N ASP A 48 -0.03 -20.57 -15.42
CA ASP A 48 -0.86 -19.95 -16.47
C ASP A 48 0.03 -19.47 -17.64
N ARG A 49 0.58 -20.41 -18.41
CA ARG A 49 1.21 -20.09 -19.71
C ARG A 49 0.15 -20.14 -20.81
N GLY A 50 -0.11 -18.99 -21.43
CA GLY A 50 -0.72 -18.91 -22.77
C GLY A 50 -2.23 -18.74 -22.84
N ASN A 51 -2.97 -18.70 -21.73
CA ASN A 51 -4.42 -18.50 -21.79
C ASN A 51 -4.76 -17.00 -21.71
N LYS A 52 -5.50 -16.48 -22.70
CA LYS A 52 -6.07 -15.11 -22.71
C LYS A 52 -7.23 -15.01 -21.71
N ARG A 53 -6.93 -15.25 -20.43
CA ARG A 53 -7.92 -15.24 -19.36
C ARG A 53 -8.32 -13.78 -19.06
N LYS A 54 -9.62 -13.56 -18.87
CA LYS A 54 -10.16 -12.28 -18.39
C LYS A 54 -9.59 -11.96 -17.01
N TRP A 55 -8.97 -10.78 -16.84
CA TRP A 55 -8.48 -10.31 -15.54
C TRP A 55 -9.66 -10.17 -14.57
N LYS A 56 -9.61 -10.89 -13.44
CA LYS A 56 -10.65 -10.86 -12.40
C LYS A 56 -10.18 -10.10 -11.15
N GLY A 57 -9.31 -9.09 -11.30
CA GLY A 57 -8.70 -8.37 -10.17
C GLY A 57 -9.68 -7.73 -9.19
N LEU A 58 -10.88 -7.38 -9.66
CA LEU A 58 -11.97 -6.82 -8.87
C LEU A 58 -13.00 -7.87 -8.41
N ASN A 59 -12.65 -9.16 -8.39
CA ASN A 59 -13.54 -10.18 -7.84
C ASN A 59 -13.74 -9.93 -6.33
N PRO A 60 -14.96 -9.62 -5.85
CA PRO A 60 -15.21 -9.28 -4.44
C PRO A 60 -14.79 -10.39 -3.47
N GLU A 61 -14.84 -11.65 -3.90
CA GLU A 61 -14.42 -12.80 -3.08
C GLU A 61 -12.91 -12.85 -2.83
N LEU A 62 -12.13 -12.13 -3.66
CA LEU A 62 -10.67 -12.11 -3.64
C LEU A 62 -10.13 -10.73 -3.25
N ILE A 63 -10.99 -9.90 -2.64
CA ILE A 63 -10.63 -8.60 -2.09
C ILE A 63 -10.42 -8.73 -0.58
N SER A 64 -9.30 -8.21 -0.10
CA SER A 64 -9.02 -8.03 1.32
C SER A 64 -8.89 -6.54 1.63
N GLN A 65 -9.33 -6.12 2.82
CA GLN A 65 -9.30 -4.73 3.25
C GLN A 65 -8.64 -4.62 4.63
N TYR A 66 -7.70 -3.69 4.75
CA TYR A 66 -6.91 -3.46 5.96
C TYR A 66 -7.00 -1.98 6.36
N HIS A 67 -7.17 -1.69 7.63
CA HIS A 67 -7.04 -0.33 8.15
C HIS A 67 -5.56 -0.06 8.47
N VAL A 68 -4.94 0.89 7.78
CA VAL A 68 -3.47 1.06 7.80
C VAL A 68 -3.03 2.45 8.30
N ALA A 69 -3.95 3.42 8.37
CA ALA A 69 -3.68 4.76 8.91
C ALA A 69 -4.96 5.42 9.43
N ASP A 70 -4.83 6.35 10.37
CA ASP A 70 -5.94 7.18 10.88
C ASP A 70 -6.13 8.45 10.02
N GLY A 71 -6.20 8.29 8.70
CA GLY A 71 -6.35 9.40 7.76
C GLY A 71 -5.99 9.05 6.32
N PRO A 72 -6.02 10.03 5.40
CA PRO A 72 -5.87 9.77 3.97
C PRO A 72 -4.54 9.12 3.62
N VAL A 73 -4.63 8.03 2.84
CA VAL A 73 -3.46 7.39 2.23
C VAL A 73 -3.48 7.74 0.74
N VAL A 74 -2.45 8.48 0.32
CA VAL A 74 -2.40 9.17 -0.98
C VAL A 74 -1.47 8.50 -1.97
N GLY A 75 -0.66 7.54 -1.51
CA GLY A 75 0.27 6.79 -2.34
C GLY A 75 0.26 5.32 -1.98
N VAL A 76 0.35 4.48 -3.01
CA VAL A 76 0.60 3.04 -2.89
C VAL A 76 1.46 2.59 -4.05
N SER A 77 2.44 1.74 -3.79
CA SER A 77 3.29 1.16 -4.83
C SER A 77 3.78 -0.23 -4.43
N TRP A 78 3.83 -1.14 -5.39
CA TRP A 78 4.40 -2.48 -5.20
C TRP A 78 5.92 -2.41 -5.24
N THR A 79 6.59 -3.11 -4.32
CA THR A 79 8.05 -3.25 -4.27
C THR A 79 8.50 -4.68 -4.51
N GLY A 80 7.57 -5.64 -4.39
CA GLY A 80 7.77 -7.06 -4.65
C GLY A 80 6.45 -7.77 -4.95
N GLN A 81 6.47 -9.11 -4.97
CA GLN A 81 5.25 -9.91 -5.20
C GLN A 81 4.27 -9.84 -4.03
N ALA A 82 4.75 -9.63 -2.81
CA ALA A 82 3.88 -9.53 -1.62
C ALA A 82 4.18 -8.27 -0.81
N GLU A 83 5.00 -7.37 -1.34
CA GLU A 83 5.45 -6.18 -0.63
C GLU A 83 4.93 -4.92 -1.30
N LEU A 84 4.45 -4.00 -0.46
CA LEU A 84 4.00 -2.69 -0.89
C LEU A 84 4.43 -1.62 0.09
N VAL A 85 4.61 -0.42 -0.45
CA VAL A 85 4.83 0.81 0.30
C VAL A 85 3.61 1.69 0.12
N ILE A 86 3.15 2.29 1.21
CA ILE A 86 2.13 3.35 1.20
C ILE A 86 2.70 4.66 1.74
N ALA A 87 2.03 5.75 1.38
CA ALA A 87 2.28 7.07 1.95
C ALA A 87 0.95 7.71 2.41
N SER A 88 0.91 8.16 3.66
CA SER A 88 -0.18 9.00 4.16
C SER A 88 -0.03 10.44 3.68
N LEU A 89 -1.14 11.20 3.66
CA LEU A 89 -1.12 12.63 3.34
C LEU A 89 -0.17 13.42 4.26
N GLY A 90 -0.05 13.01 5.52
CA GLY A 90 0.79 13.64 6.53
C GLY A 90 2.24 13.15 6.58
N GLY A 91 2.72 12.47 5.53
CA GLY A 91 4.15 12.13 5.46
C GLY A 91 4.55 10.77 6.03
N GLN A 92 3.61 9.98 6.56
CA GLN A 92 3.94 8.66 7.09
C GLN A 92 4.15 7.67 5.94
N LEU A 93 5.32 7.04 5.90
CA LEU A 93 5.63 5.94 5.00
C LEU A 93 5.57 4.62 5.77
N LYS A 94 4.91 3.62 5.18
CA LYS A 94 4.81 2.28 5.75
C LYS A 94 5.04 1.24 4.67
N MET A 95 5.84 0.23 4.97
CA MET A 95 6.01 -0.95 4.15
C MET A 95 5.27 -2.12 4.78
N PHE A 96 4.60 -2.91 3.95
CA PHE A 96 3.84 -4.07 4.38
C PHE A 96 4.23 -5.30 3.57
N GLN A 97 4.40 -6.41 4.28
CA GLN A 97 4.38 -7.75 3.71
C GLN A 97 2.95 -8.28 3.80
N LEU A 98 2.35 -8.56 2.66
CA LEU A 98 1.02 -9.14 2.59
C LEU A 98 1.05 -10.61 3.02
N PRO A 99 0.08 -11.05 3.83
CA PRO A 99 -0.05 -12.47 4.16
C PRO A 99 -0.33 -13.28 2.90
N GLU A 100 -0.07 -14.59 2.96
CA GLU A 100 -0.60 -15.50 1.95
C GLU A 100 -2.14 -15.42 1.89
N PRO A 101 -2.75 -15.69 0.71
CA PRO A 101 -4.20 -15.61 0.59
C PRO A 101 -4.83 -16.57 1.62
N PRO A 102 -5.77 -16.07 2.45
CA PRO A 102 -6.34 -16.88 3.51
C PRO A 102 -7.09 -18.08 2.92
N THR A 103 -6.77 -19.29 3.40
CA THR A 103 -7.56 -20.50 3.12
C THR A 103 -8.91 -20.48 3.84
N THR A 104 -9.02 -19.68 4.91
CA THR A 104 -10.22 -19.46 5.72
C THR A 104 -10.30 -18.01 6.19
N ALA A 105 -11.52 -17.46 6.27
CA ALA A 105 -11.80 -16.06 6.59
C ALA A 105 -11.43 -15.69 8.03
N SER A 106 -10.14 -15.53 8.33
CA SER A 106 -9.66 -14.84 9.52
C SER A 106 -9.25 -13.42 9.15
N SER A 107 -9.63 -12.45 9.98
CA SER A 107 -9.21 -11.07 9.83
C SER A 107 -7.74 -10.95 10.24
N ILE A 108 -6.83 -11.13 9.29
CA ILE A 108 -5.39 -10.97 9.53
C ILE A 108 -5.10 -9.47 9.65
N GLU A 109 -4.65 -9.05 10.84
CA GLU A 109 -4.12 -7.71 11.06
C GLU A 109 -2.81 -7.56 10.27
N LEU A 110 -2.76 -6.55 9.39
CA LEU A 110 -1.58 -6.29 8.57
C LEU A 110 -0.59 -5.42 9.34
N LYS A 111 0.51 -6.02 9.82
CA LYS A 111 1.56 -5.31 10.53
C LYS A 111 2.60 -4.75 9.55
N PRO A 112 3.05 -3.49 9.72
CA PRO A 112 4.10 -2.93 8.90
C PRO A 112 5.43 -3.60 9.21
N THR A 113 6.19 -3.96 8.17
CA THR A 113 7.57 -4.45 8.31
C THR A 113 8.54 -3.30 8.56
N TRP A 114 8.21 -2.11 8.05
CA TRP A 114 8.97 -0.88 8.24
C TRP A 114 8.03 0.32 8.24
N ALA A 115 8.36 1.36 9.01
CA ALA A 115 7.64 2.63 9.01
C ALA A 115 8.59 3.79 9.33
N THR A 116 8.37 4.94 8.69
CA THR A 116 9.04 6.20 9.00
C THR A 116 8.12 7.39 8.68
N ASN A 117 8.58 8.61 8.95
CA ASN A 117 7.97 9.83 8.44
C ASN A 117 8.94 10.53 7.47
N THR A 118 8.39 11.24 6.50
CA THR A 118 9.15 12.19 5.68
C THR A 118 9.77 13.27 6.56
N ASN A 119 10.96 13.74 6.18
CA ASN A 119 11.67 14.78 6.93
C ASN A 119 11.30 16.18 6.45
N ARG A 120 11.00 16.33 5.15
CA ARG A 120 10.81 17.65 4.51
C ARG A 120 9.47 17.81 3.82
N VAL A 121 8.81 16.70 3.49
CA VAL A 121 7.49 16.73 2.85
C VAL A 121 6.42 16.72 3.93
N ASP A 122 5.84 17.88 4.23
CA ASP A 122 4.77 18.03 5.24
C ASP A 122 3.40 17.60 4.70
N LYS A 123 3.16 17.73 3.39
CA LYS A 123 1.96 17.26 2.71
C LYS A 123 2.33 16.44 1.47
N VAL A 124 2.16 15.13 1.56
CA VAL A 124 2.47 14.20 0.46
C VAL A 124 1.40 14.29 -0.63
N ASN A 125 1.84 14.32 -1.89
CA ASN A 125 0.96 14.26 -3.05
C ASN A 125 1.21 13.04 -3.93
N SER A 126 2.43 12.48 -3.91
CA SER A 126 2.85 11.41 -4.81
C SER A 126 3.88 10.49 -4.17
N LEU A 127 3.83 9.22 -4.56
CA LEU A 127 4.76 8.17 -4.17
C LEU A 127 5.18 7.41 -5.41
N ALA A 128 6.48 7.16 -5.55
CA ALA A 128 7.02 6.24 -6.53
C ALA A 128 8.09 5.36 -5.88
N THR A 129 8.16 4.10 -6.30
CA THR A 129 9.19 3.17 -5.84
C THR A 129 9.93 2.59 -7.03
N HIS A 130 11.21 2.27 -6.81
CA HIS A 130 12.01 1.54 -7.78
C HIS A 130 12.99 0.62 -7.06
N THR A 131 12.91 -0.67 -7.35
CA THR A 131 13.87 -1.67 -6.87
C THR A 131 14.98 -1.80 -7.91
N THR A 132 16.22 -1.57 -7.50
CA THR A 132 17.40 -1.66 -8.37
C THR A 132 17.84 -3.12 -8.58
N GLN A 133 18.77 -3.35 -9.51
CA GLN A 133 19.34 -4.68 -9.78
C GLN A 133 20.05 -5.29 -8.56
N GLU A 134 20.58 -4.43 -7.67
CA GLU A 134 21.24 -4.82 -6.42
C GLU A 134 20.23 -5.00 -5.27
N HIS A 135 18.95 -5.17 -5.57
CA HIS A 135 17.86 -5.29 -4.58
C HIS A 135 17.67 -4.08 -3.64
N ALA A 136 18.38 -2.97 -3.85
CA ALA A 136 18.14 -1.74 -3.09
C ALA A 136 16.82 -1.08 -3.52
N LEU A 137 15.98 -0.77 -2.54
CA LEU A 137 14.70 -0.08 -2.73
C LEU A 137 14.91 1.43 -2.65
N ARG A 138 14.50 2.14 -3.70
CA ARG A 138 14.43 3.59 -3.76
C ARG A 138 12.98 4.03 -3.63
N ILE A 139 12.70 4.93 -2.68
CA ILE A 139 11.37 5.50 -2.48
C ILE A 139 11.46 7.00 -2.74
N ALA A 140 10.70 7.50 -3.71
CA ALA A 140 10.57 8.92 -3.99
C ALA A 140 9.21 9.43 -3.53
N VAL A 141 9.22 10.47 -2.69
CA VAL A 141 8.02 11.10 -2.13
C VAL A 141 7.98 12.55 -2.56
N GLY A 142 6.96 12.90 -3.34
CA GLY A 142 6.76 14.27 -3.81
C GLY A 142 5.58 14.93 -3.09
N GLY A 143 5.74 16.19 -2.71
CA GLY A 143 4.69 16.92 -2.02
C GLY A 143 5.05 18.38 -1.76
N LEU A 144 4.46 18.94 -0.70
CA LEU A 144 4.68 20.31 -0.26
C LEU A 144 5.35 20.36 1.11
N THR A 145 6.23 21.33 1.29
CA THR A 145 6.74 21.76 2.60
C THR A 145 5.69 22.60 3.35
N SER A 146 5.94 22.89 4.62
CA SER A 146 5.11 23.71 5.51
C SER A 146 4.94 25.14 5.03
N ASP A 147 5.90 25.68 4.27
CA ASP A 147 5.78 26.98 3.61
C ASP A 147 5.17 26.90 2.19
N GLY A 148 4.64 25.73 1.81
CA GLY A 148 3.87 25.53 0.58
C GLY A 148 4.71 25.34 -0.69
N ARG A 149 6.02 25.13 -0.58
CA ARG A 149 6.89 24.89 -1.75
C ARG A 149 6.90 23.43 -2.14
N GLY A 150 7.09 23.16 -3.43
CA GLY A 150 7.31 21.80 -3.92
C GLY A 150 8.58 21.18 -3.34
N CYS A 151 8.49 19.94 -2.87
CA CYS A 151 9.61 19.16 -2.36
C CYS A 151 9.58 17.74 -2.88
N LEU A 152 10.77 17.19 -3.14
CA LEU A 152 10.98 15.79 -3.45
C LEU A 152 11.97 15.23 -2.42
N GLU A 153 11.59 14.17 -1.74
CA GLU A 153 12.43 13.44 -0.79
C GLU A 153 12.67 12.03 -1.32
N ILE A 154 13.93 11.59 -1.33
CA ILE A 154 14.32 10.27 -1.83
C ILE A 154 14.96 9.48 -0.69
N TRP A 155 14.45 8.29 -0.45
CA TRP A 155 14.94 7.35 0.54
C TRP A 155 15.61 6.16 -0.14
N TRP A 156 16.65 5.66 0.50
CA TRP A 156 17.35 4.44 0.10
C TRP A 156 17.29 3.44 1.24
N LEU A 157 16.69 2.29 0.98
CA LEU A 157 16.69 1.15 1.88
C LEU A 157 17.62 0.10 1.25
N HIS A 158 18.71 -0.21 1.95
CA HIS A 158 19.64 -1.28 1.61
C HIS A 158 19.30 -2.47 2.48
N ASP A 159 19.23 -3.66 1.87
CA ASP A 159 18.94 -4.94 2.51
C ASP A 159 17.82 -4.86 3.56
N CYS A 160 16.57 -4.83 3.07
CA CYS A 160 15.53 -5.50 3.82
C CYS A 160 15.82 -7.00 3.66
N GLU A 161 16.51 -7.62 4.61
CA GLU A 161 16.72 -9.07 4.62
C GLU A 161 15.37 -9.77 4.36
N LEU A 162 15.27 -10.42 3.20
CA LEU A 162 14.15 -11.26 2.77
C LEU A 162 14.37 -12.70 3.22
#